data_AF-A0SPM3-F1
#
_entry.id   AF-A0SPM3-F1
#
_cell.length_a   1.000
_cell.length_b   1.000
_cell.length_c   1.000
_cell.angle_alpha   90.00
_cell.angle_beta   90.00
_cell.angle_gamma   90.00
#
_symmetry.space_group_name_H-M   'P 1'
#
loop_
_entity.id
_entity.type
_entity.pdbx_description
1 polymer ?
#
loop_
_entity_poly.entity_id
_entity_poly.type
_entity_poly.pdbx_seq_one_letter_code
_entity_poly.pdbx_strand_id
1 'polypeptide(L)'
;MLKILIPTLMLVPTTWLTPAKWLWPSTLSHSFIIALFSLTWLKNLSETGWSSLGLYMATDSLSTPLLVLTCWLLPLMILASQNHMSLEPINRQRMYITLLTSLQFFLIMAFSATEVIMFYVMFEATLIPTLIIITRWGNQTERLNAGTYFLFYTLAGSLPLLVALLLLQNSAGTLSLLTLQYSDPLPLTSYADKLWWAGCLMAFLVKMPLYGVHLWLPKAHVEAPIAGSMILAAVLLKLGGYGMMRMMMVLEPLTKELSYPFIIFALWGVIMTGSICLRQTDLKSLIAYSSVSHMGLVAGGILIQTPWGFTGALILMIAHGLTSSALFCLANTNYERTHSRTMLLARGLQMVLPLMATWWFISSLANLALPPLPNLMGELMIITSLFNWSWWTLALTGAGTL
;
A
#
# COMPACT_ATOMS: atom_id res chain seq x y z
N MET A 1 6.33 -19.57 -5.58
CA MET A 1 6.86 -18.21 -5.85
C MET A 1 7.86 -18.09 -7.01
N LEU A 2 8.86 -18.98 -7.14
CA LEU A 2 9.93 -18.84 -8.16
C LEU A 2 9.46 -18.68 -9.61
N LYS A 3 8.33 -19.31 -9.98
CA LYS A 3 7.71 -19.21 -11.31
C LYS A 3 7.40 -17.77 -11.74
N ILE A 4 7.19 -16.85 -10.80
CA ILE A 4 6.94 -15.43 -11.07
C ILE A 4 8.18 -14.58 -10.75
N LEU A 5 8.92 -14.92 -9.69
CA LEU A 5 10.14 -14.19 -9.34
C LEU A 5 11.22 -14.25 -10.44
N ILE A 6 11.46 -15.41 -11.05
CA ILE A 6 12.46 -15.54 -12.11
C ILE A 6 12.10 -14.66 -13.31
N PRO A 7 10.86 -14.72 -13.87
CA PRO A 7 10.44 -13.76 -14.90
C PRO A 7 10.58 -12.29 -14.49
N THR A 8 10.24 -11.91 -13.25
CA THR A 8 10.41 -10.53 -12.80
C THR A 8 11.88 -10.09 -12.76
N LEU A 9 12.79 -10.97 -12.33
CA LEU A 9 14.22 -10.70 -12.38
C LEU A 9 14.73 -10.61 -13.82
N MET A 10 14.22 -11.46 -14.72
CA MET A 10 14.57 -11.44 -16.13
C MET A 10 14.07 -10.19 -16.86
N LEU A 11 13.12 -9.45 -16.31
CA LEU A 11 12.78 -8.12 -16.86
C LEU A 11 13.99 -7.17 -16.82
N VAL A 12 14.86 -7.25 -15.81
CA VAL A 12 16.05 -6.38 -15.73
C VAL A 12 16.97 -6.56 -16.94
N PRO A 13 17.52 -7.75 -17.26
CA PRO A 13 18.36 -7.90 -18.45
C PRO A 13 17.59 -7.59 -19.74
N THR A 14 16.29 -7.88 -19.83
CA THR A 14 15.51 -7.52 -21.04
C THR A 14 15.46 -6.01 -21.26
N THR A 15 15.32 -5.19 -20.21
CA THR A 15 15.30 -3.72 -20.33
C THR A 15 16.63 -3.16 -20.86
N TRP A 16 17.75 -3.78 -20.50
CA TRP A 16 19.07 -3.32 -20.90
C TRP A 16 19.48 -3.81 -22.30
N LEU A 17 19.09 -5.03 -22.68
CA LEU A 17 19.47 -5.65 -23.94
C LEU A 17 18.56 -5.27 -25.12
N THR A 18 17.31 -4.87 -24.85
CA THR A 18 16.35 -4.53 -25.90
C THR A 18 16.74 -3.25 -26.65
N PRO A 19 16.53 -3.21 -27.98
CA PRO A 19 16.77 -2.00 -28.78
C PRO A 19 15.79 -0.88 -28.36
N ALA A 20 16.24 0.38 -28.44
CA ALA A 20 15.51 1.53 -27.91
C ALA A 20 14.05 1.65 -28.40
N LYS A 21 13.78 1.31 -29.68
CA LYS A 21 12.44 1.33 -30.26
C LYS A 21 11.47 0.36 -29.59
N TRP A 22 11.97 -0.76 -29.10
CA TRP A 22 11.17 -1.86 -28.53
C TRP A 22 11.20 -1.88 -27.00
N LEU A 23 11.88 -0.94 -26.36
CA LEU A 23 12.03 -0.88 -24.90
C LEU A 23 10.67 -0.93 -24.18
N TRP A 24 9.80 0.03 -24.46
CA TRP A 24 8.50 0.14 -23.80
C TRP A 24 7.51 -0.97 -24.22
N PRO A 25 7.35 -1.33 -25.50
CA PRO A 25 6.47 -2.43 -25.89
C PRO A 25 6.88 -3.80 -25.34
N SER A 26 8.18 -4.12 -25.31
CA SER A 26 8.66 -5.41 -24.79
C SER A 26 8.50 -5.53 -23.27
N THR A 27 8.86 -4.48 -22.53
CA THR A 27 8.70 -4.46 -21.06
C THR A 27 7.23 -4.52 -20.66
N LEU A 28 6.37 -3.84 -21.41
CA LEU A 28 4.92 -3.90 -21.25
C LEU A 28 4.36 -5.29 -21.52
N SER A 29 4.71 -5.93 -22.64
CA SER A 29 4.17 -7.25 -22.98
C SER A 29 4.61 -8.31 -21.96
N HIS A 30 5.89 -8.34 -21.58
CA HIS A 30 6.40 -9.28 -20.59
C HIS A 30 5.80 -9.04 -19.19
N SER A 31 5.58 -7.79 -18.79
CA SER A 31 4.93 -7.49 -17.50
C SER A 31 3.46 -7.89 -17.47
N PHE A 32 2.71 -7.74 -18.56
CA PHE A 32 1.35 -8.28 -18.67
C PHE A 32 1.33 -9.81 -18.61
N ILE A 33 2.29 -10.49 -19.25
CA ILE A 33 2.40 -11.96 -19.16
C ILE A 33 2.61 -12.37 -17.69
N ILE A 34 3.50 -11.70 -16.95
CA ILE A 34 3.71 -11.96 -15.53
C ILE A 34 2.43 -11.71 -14.72
N ALA A 35 1.71 -10.62 -15.00
CA ALA A 35 0.45 -10.31 -14.34
C ALA A 35 -0.61 -11.40 -14.57
N LEU A 36 -0.75 -11.90 -15.81
CA LEU A 36 -1.66 -13.00 -16.13
C LEU A 36 -1.26 -14.31 -15.42
N PHE A 37 0.03 -14.64 -15.38
CA PHE A 37 0.50 -15.81 -14.63
C PHE A 37 0.28 -15.69 -13.13
N SER A 38 0.27 -14.47 -12.56
CA SER A 38 0.00 -14.26 -11.13
C SER A 38 -1.40 -14.73 -10.70
N LEU A 39 -2.38 -14.74 -11.61
CA LEU A 39 -3.74 -15.24 -11.33
C LEU A 39 -3.76 -16.72 -10.94
N THR A 40 -2.72 -17.48 -11.28
CA THR A 40 -2.60 -18.89 -10.85
C THR A 40 -2.52 -19.05 -9.32
N TRP A 41 -2.16 -17.99 -8.59
CA TRP A 41 -2.15 -17.97 -7.13
C TRP A 41 -3.53 -17.89 -6.49
N LEU A 42 -4.58 -17.51 -7.23
CA LEU A 42 -5.96 -17.45 -6.71
C LEU A 42 -6.61 -18.82 -6.52
N LYS A 43 -5.83 -19.91 -6.55
CA LYS A 43 -6.33 -21.25 -6.28
C LYS A 43 -6.74 -21.33 -4.80
N ASN A 44 -8.04 -21.34 -4.55
CA ASN A 44 -8.58 -21.45 -3.21
C ASN A 44 -8.38 -22.88 -2.70
N LEU A 45 -7.34 -23.08 -1.89
CA LEU A 45 -7.16 -24.28 -1.08
C LEU A 45 -7.80 -23.98 0.28
N SER A 46 -9.12 -24.16 0.35
CA SER A 46 -9.92 -23.89 1.57
C SER A 46 -9.42 -24.64 2.81
N GLU A 47 -8.62 -25.69 2.63
CA GLU A 47 -8.23 -26.63 3.69
C GLU A 47 -6.84 -26.35 4.27
N THR A 48 -5.85 -25.89 3.47
CA THR A 48 -4.45 -25.92 3.91
C THR A 48 -3.89 -24.57 4.36
N GLY A 49 -4.66 -23.48 4.26
CA GLY A 49 -4.31 -22.10 4.66
C GLY A 49 -3.17 -21.48 3.86
N TRP A 50 -2.03 -22.18 3.81
CA TRP A 50 -0.86 -21.87 3.02
C TRP A 50 -0.77 -22.75 1.77
N SER A 51 -0.13 -22.20 0.75
CA SER A 51 0.09 -22.77 -0.57
C SER A 51 1.45 -22.33 -1.10
N SER A 52 1.95 -23.05 -2.12
CA SER A 52 3.24 -22.76 -2.77
C SER A 52 4.47 -22.64 -1.84
N LEU A 53 4.46 -23.42 -0.76
CA LEU A 53 5.50 -23.48 0.27
C LEU A 53 6.89 -23.77 -0.32
N GLY A 54 7.84 -22.93 0.05
CA GLY A 54 9.27 -23.19 0.05
C GLY A 54 9.84 -22.82 1.42
N LEU A 55 11.16 -22.89 1.58
CA LEU A 55 11.80 -22.70 2.89
C LEU A 55 11.57 -21.30 3.47
N TYR A 56 11.54 -20.27 2.61
CA TYR A 56 11.39 -18.87 3.01
C TYR A 56 10.15 -18.17 2.43
N MET A 57 9.36 -18.89 1.62
CA MET A 57 8.27 -18.28 0.87
C MET A 57 7.01 -19.14 0.89
N ALA A 58 5.86 -18.52 1.10
CA ALA A 58 4.56 -19.17 1.01
C ALA A 58 3.48 -18.15 0.62
N THR A 59 2.32 -18.65 0.22
CA THR A 59 1.16 -17.84 -0.16
C THR A 59 -0.09 -18.32 0.57
N ASP A 60 -0.91 -17.40 1.05
CA ASP A 60 -2.16 -17.65 1.77
C ASP A 60 -3.26 -16.71 1.29
N SER A 61 -4.47 -16.84 1.82
CA SER A 61 -5.62 -16.00 1.43
C SER A 61 -5.40 -14.50 1.63
N LEU A 62 -4.48 -14.12 2.53
CA LEU A 62 -4.15 -12.72 2.82
C LEU A 62 -3.10 -12.15 1.84
N SER A 63 -2.03 -12.88 1.57
CA SER A 63 -0.94 -12.47 0.66
C SER A 63 -1.35 -12.57 -0.81
N THR A 64 -2.15 -13.57 -1.19
CA THR A 64 -2.46 -13.85 -2.61
C THR A 64 -3.09 -12.67 -3.35
N PRO A 65 -4.09 -11.93 -2.82
CA PRO A 65 -4.67 -10.82 -3.55
C PRO A 65 -3.70 -9.64 -3.68
N LEU A 66 -2.89 -9.38 -2.63
CA LEU A 66 -1.88 -8.34 -2.64
C LEU A 66 -0.78 -8.65 -3.66
N LEU A 67 -0.34 -9.91 -3.72
CA LEU A 67 0.62 -10.39 -4.71
C LEU A 67 0.10 -10.23 -6.15
N VAL A 68 -1.15 -10.60 -6.41
CA VAL A 68 -1.78 -10.40 -7.73
C VAL A 68 -1.87 -8.91 -8.06
N LEU A 69 -2.29 -8.07 -7.11
CA LEU A 69 -2.35 -6.62 -7.29
C LEU A 69 -0.97 -6.03 -7.62
N THR A 70 0.10 -6.49 -6.96
CA THR A 70 1.47 -6.01 -7.25
C THR A 70 1.92 -6.35 -8.66
N CYS A 71 1.62 -7.57 -9.13
CA CYS A 71 1.95 -7.99 -10.49
C CYS A 71 1.11 -7.25 -11.54
N TRP A 72 -0.16 -7.00 -11.23
CA TRP A 72 -1.07 -6.24 -12.09
C TRP A 72 -0.68 -4.76 -12.23
N LEU A 73 -0.09 -4.16 -11.19
CA LEU A 73 0.26 -2.74 -11.21
C LEU A 73 1.46 -2.42 -12.11
N LEU A 74 2.45 -3.33 -12.26
CA LEU A 74 3.65 -3.09 -13.08
C LEU A 74 3.32 -2.65 -14.52
N PRO A 75 2.54 -3.41 -15.31
CA PRO A 75 2.22 -2.99 -16.68
C PRO A 75 1.47 -1.65 -16.73
N LEU A 76 0.59 -1.38 -15.76
CA LEU A 76 -0.14 -0.12 -15.67
C LEU A 76 0.79 1.08 -15.38
N MET A 77 1.79 0.90 -14.51
CA MET A 77 2.81 1.90 -14.25
C MET A 77 3.69 2.18 -15.46
N ILE A 78 4.07 1.12 -16.19
CA ILE A 78 4.85 1.25 -17.43
C ILE A 78 4.03 2.03 -18.46
N LEU A 79 2.74 1.73 -18.62
CA LEU A 79 1.83 2.50 -19.48
C LEU A 79 1.75 3.97 -19.08
N ALA A 80 1.50 4.26 -17.80
CA ALA A 80 1.26 5.61 -17.32
C ALA A 80 2.51 6.51 -17.41
N SER A 81 3.71 5.95 -17.34
CA SER A 81 4.97 6.72 -17.29
C SER A 81 5.61 7.00 -18.65
N GLN A 82 5.18 6.32 -19.71
CA GLN A 82 5.76 6.43 -21.06
C GLN A 82 5.83 7.88 -21.57
N ASN A 83 4.75 8.63 -21.41
CA ASN A 83 4.63 9.96 -22.00
C ASN A 83 5.64 10.94 -21.39
N HIS A 84 5.66 11.06 -20.05
CA HIS A 84 6.58 11.97 -19.37
C HIS A 84 8.06 11.55 -19.51
N MET A 85 8.33 10.26 -19.70
CA MET A 85 9.69 9.72 -19.83
C MET A 85 10.25 9.81 -21.25
N SER A 86 9.42 10.13 -22.25
CA SER A 86 9.80 10.15 -23.67
C SER A 86 10.98 11.08 -23.96
N LEU A 87 11.09 12.20 -23.23
CA LEU A 87 12.14 13.21 -23.37
C LEU A 87 13.46 12.84 -22.67
N GLU A 88 13.44 11.88 -21.74
CA GLU A 88 14.66 11.49 -21.02
C GLU A 88 15.57 10.62 -21.90
N PRO A 89 16.91 10.69 -21.74
CA PRO A 89 17.84 9.85 -22.47
C PRO A 89 17.59 8.36 -22.18
N ILE A 90 17.86 7.51 -23.18
CA ILE A 90 17.52 6.08 -23.14
C ILE A 90 18.04 5.33 -21.90
N ASN A 91 19.26 5.66 -21.44
CA ASN A 91 19.83 5.03 -20.24
C ASN A 91 19.03 5.36 -18.96
N ARG A 92 18.44 6.56 -18.87
CA ARG A 92 17.57 6.93 -17.75
C ARG A 92 16.19 6.31 -17.86
N GLN A 93 15.66 6.15 -19.07
CA GLN A 93 14.43 5.37 -19.28
C GLN A 93 14.63 3.90 -18.85
N ARG A 94 15.76 3.29 -19.24
CA ARG A 94 16.15 1.94 -18.79
C ARG A 94 16.25 1.86 -17.27
N MET A 95 16.98 2.79 -16.65
CA MET A 95 17.12 2.85 -15.19
C MET A 95 15.76 2.99 -14.51
N TYR A 96 14.86 3.82 -15.02
CA TYR A 96 13.51 3.99 -14.47
C TYR A 96 12.72 2.69 -14.48
N ILE A 97 12.69 1.98 -15.62
CA ILE A 97 12.00 0.68 -15.71
C ILE A 97 12.66 -0.34 -14.76
N THR A 98 13.99 -0.34 -14.63
CA THR A 98 14.69 -1.26 -13.70
C THR A 98 14.36 -0.97 -12.22
N LEU A 99 14.07 0.29 -11.87
CA LEU A 99 13.62 0.65 -10.54
C LEU A 99 12.18 0.19 -10.28
N LEU A 100 11.30 0.30 -11.28
CA LEU A 100 9.94 -0.24 -11.18
C LEU A 100 9.94 -1.77 -11.04
N THR A 101 10.78 -2.47 -11.80
CA THR A 101 10.86 -3.94 -11.72
C THR A 101 11.53 -4.42 -10.44
N SER A 102 12.58 -3.75 -9.96
CA SER A 102 13.19 -4.08 -8.66
C SER A 102 12.24 -3.80 -7.49
N LEU A 103 11.42 -2.74 -7.57
CA LEU A 103 10.38 -2.48 -6.58
C LEU A 103 9.33 -3.60 -6.56
N GLN A 104 8.86 -4.07 -7.72
CA GLN A 104 7.95 -5.21 -7.80
C GLN A 104 8.58 -6.47 -7.20
N PHE A 105 9.86 -6.73 -7.50
CA PHE A 105 10.58 -7.87 -6.94
C PHE A 105 10.60 -7.84 -5.40
N PHE A 106 10.97 -6.71 -4.78
CA PHE A 106 10.95 -6.58 -3.32
C PHE A 106 9.55 -6.75 -2.73
N LEU A 107 8.52 -6.22 -3.39
CA LEU A 107 7.14 -6.37 -2.94
C LEU A 107 6.65 -7.82 -2.99
N ILE A 108 6.96 -8.56 -4.06
CA ILE A 108 6.60 -9.98 -4.17
C ILE A 108 7.29 -10.78 -3.06
N MET A 109 8.56 -10.50 -2.80
CA MET A 109 9.30 -11.14 -1.71
C MET A 109 8.73 -10.78 -0.33
N ALA A 110 8.33 -9.53 -0.11
CA ALA A 110 7.75 -9.09 1.16
C ALA A 110 6.41 -9.80 1.46
N PHE A 111 5.46 -9.82 0.52
CA PHE A 111 4.16 -10.45 0.75
C PHE A 111 4.21 -11.98 0.81
N SER A 112 5.26 -12.61 0.30
CA SER A 112 5.41 -14.07 0.36
C SER A 112 6.34 -14.57 1.45
N ALA A 113 7.05 -13.68 2.17
CA ALA A 113 8.00 -14.07 3.20
C ALA A 113 7.31 -14.86 4.33
N THR A 114 7.86 -16.04 4.65
CA THR A 114 7.42 -16.85 5.81
C THR A 114 8.12 -16.42 7.10
N GLU A 115 9.39 -16.03 7.02
CA GLU A 115 10.16 -15.50 8.15
C GLU A 115 9.91 -14.00 8.31
N VAL A 116 9.53 -13.56 9.51
CA VAL A 116 9.20 -12.15 9.78
C VAL A 116 10.41 -11.22 9.58
N ILE A 117 11.64 -11.70 9.86
CA ILE A 117 12.84 -10.91 9.59
C ILE A 117 13.08 -10.71 8.08
N MET A 118 12.77 -11.73 7.26
CA MET A 118 12.85 -11.59 5.81
C MET A 118 11.79 -10.60 5.31
N PHE A 119 10.58 -10.66 5.88
CA PHE A 119 9.56 -9.64 5.62
C PHE A 119 10.08 -8.24 5.96
N TYR A 120 10.72 -8.04 7.11
CA TYR A 120 11.31 -6.75 7.50
C TYR A 120 12.38 -6.27 6.51
N VAL A 121 13.33 -7.12 6.12
CA VAL A 121 14.38 -6.74 5.17
C VAL A 121 13.78 -6.32 3.83
N MET A 122 12.80 -7.08 3.33
CA MET A 122 12.13 -6.75 2.07
C MET A 122 11.24 -5.51 2.20
N PHE A 123 10.58 -5.33 3.34
CA PHE A 123 9.78 -4.15 3.69
C PHE A 123 10.62 -2.87 3.61
N GLU A 124 11.83 -2.87 4.19
CA GLU A 124 12.76 -1.75 4.12
C GLU A 124 13.41 -1.62 2.73
N ALA A 125 13.72 -2.74 2.06
CA ALA A 125 14.29 -2.72 0.71
C ALA A 125 13.39 -1.99 -0.30
N THR A 126 12.06 -2.01 -0.12
CA THR A 126 11.14 -1.23 -0.97
C THR A 126 11.37 0.28 -0.90
N LEU A 127 11.96 0.81 0.18
CA LEU A 127 12.27 2.23 0.33
C LEU A 127 13.31 2.70 -0.70
N ILE A 128 14.26 1.84 -1.07
CA ILE A 128 15.38 2.26 -1.91
C ILE A 128 14.89 2.61 -3.33
N PRO A 129 14.19 1.73 -4.07
CA PRO A 129 13.70 2.10 -5.40
C PRO A 129 12.70 3.25 -5.36
N THR A 130 11.85 3.29 -4.34
CA THR A 130 10.81 4.33 -4.22
C THR A 130 11.39 5.70 -3.96
N LEU A 131 12.37 5.81 -3.06
CA LEU A 131 13.09 7.06 -2.80
C LEU A 131 13.77 7.57 -4.06
N ILE A 132 14.44 6.70 -4.82
CA ILE A 132 15.10 7.07 -6.07
C ILE A 132 14.06 7.55 -7.09
N ILE A 133 12.92 6.84 -7.23
CA ILE A 133 11.84 7.24 -8.14
C ILE A 133 11.31 8.65 -7.82
N ILE A 134 11.04 8.94 -6.54
CA ILE A 134 10.50 10.23 -6.08
C ILE A 134 11.54 11.34 -6.29
N THR A 135 12.74 11.17 -5.76
CA THR A 135 13.76 12.24 -5.72
C THR A 135 14.37 12.54 -7.08
N ARG A 136 14.39 11.56 -8.00
CA ARG A 136 15.01 11.71 -9.33
C ARG A 136 14.03 12.13 -10.41
N TRP A 137 12.84 11.53 -10.46
CA TRP A 137 11.84 11.78 -11.52
C TRP A 137 10.59 12.52 -11.04
N GLY A 138 10.57 13.01 -9.80
CA GLY A 138 9.55 13.98 -9.36
C GLY A 138 9.70 15.32 -10.09
N ASN A 139 8.60 16.06 -10.31
CA ASN A 139 8.64 17.25 -11.16
C ASN A 139 9.11 18.53 -10.44
N GLN A 140 8.76 18.73 -9.16
CA GLN A 140 9.10 19.97 -8.44
C GLN A 140 10.36 19.83 -7.59
N THR A 141 10.87 20.96 -7.11
CA THR A 141 12.04 21.05 -6.22
C THR A 141 11.81 20.35 -4.87
N GLU A 142 10.60 20.41 -4.33
CA GLU A 142 10.20 19.80 -3.05
C GLU A 142 10.31 18.27 -3.04
N ARG A 143 10.55 17.61 -4.18
CA ARG A 143 10.76 16.15 -4.25
C ARG A 143 11.88 15.64 -3.34
N LEU A 144 12.92 16.44 -3.12
CA LEU A 144 14.02 16.07 -2.21
C LEU A 144 13.54 16.07 -0.76
N ASN A 145 12.79 17.11 -0.38
CA ASN A 145 12.18 17.24 0.93
C ASN A 145 11.14 16.14 1.16
N ALA A 146 10.26 15.89 0.18
CA ALA A 146 9.31 14.78 0.24
C ALA A 146 10.01 13.42 0.42
N GLY A 147 11.15 13.22 -0.26
CA GLY A 147 12.01 12.05 -0.08
C GLY A 147 12.59 11.92 1.33
N THR A 148 13.05 13.01 1.96
CA THR A 148 13.56 12.97 3.34
C THR A 148 12.45 12.67 4.34
N TYR A 149 11.26 13.29 4.20
CA TYR A 149 10.09 12.96 5.03
C TYR A 149 9.72 11.48 4.91
N PHE A 150 9.62 10.96 3.68
CA PHE A 150 9.29 9.56 3.45
C PHE A 150 10.30 8.62 4.10
N LEU A 151 11.60 8.85 3.89
CA LEU A 151 12.67 8.00 4.41
C LEU A 151 12.74 8.01 5.94
N PHE A 152 12.76 9.18 6.56
CA PHE A 152 12.99 9.28 8.00
C PHE A 152 11.77 8.86 8.82
N TYR A 153 10.55 9.11 8.34
CA TYR A 153 9.36 8.59 9.00
C TYR A 153 9.41 7.06 9.04
N THR A 154 9.69 6.43 7.90
CA THR A 154 9.69 4.97 7.83
C THR A 154 10.83 4.36 8.65
N LEU A 155 12.05 4.89 8.55
CA LEU A 155 13.19 4.38 9.32
C LEU A 155 13.03 4.58 10.83
N ALA A 156 12.50 5.73 11.26
CA ALA A 156 12.26 5.99 12.69
C ALA A 156 11.23 5.02 13.28
N GLY A 157 10.21 4.65 12.49
CA GLY A 157 9.22 3.66 12.89
C GLY A 157 9.74 2.22 12.82
N SER A 158 10.60 1.89 11.87
CA SER A 158 11.01 0.51 11.57
C SER A 158 12.22 0.02 12.33
N LEU A 159 13.16 0.88 12.73
CA LEU A 159 14.28 0.45 13.57
C LEU A 159 13.83 -0.13 14.94
N PRO A 160 12.84 0.45 15.64
CA PRO A 160 12.23 -0.20 16.81
C PRO A 160 11.65 -1.58 16.52
N LEU A 161 11.02 -1.76 15.35
CA LEU A 161 10.49 -3.05 14.91
C LEU A 161 11.63 -4.07 14.75
N LEU A 162 12.77 -3.70 14.16
CA LEU A 162 13.92 -4.60 14.05
C LEU A 162 14.39 -5.09 15.42
N VAL A 163 14.55 -4.19 16.38
CA VAL A 163 14.97 -4.55 17.74
C VAL A 163 13.93 -5.49 18.37
N ALA A 164 12.64 -5.18 18.23
CA ALA A 164 11.56 -6.01 18.74
C ALA A 164 11.55 -7.43 18.14
N LEU A 165 11.82 -7.56 16.84
CA LEU A 165 11.92 -8.86 16.16
C LEU A 165 13.14 -9.67 16.59
N LEU A 166 14.29 -9.03 16.82
CA LEU A 166 15.47 -9.72 17.34
C LEU A 166 15.26 -10.23 18.77
N LEU A 167 14.57 -9.47 19.61
CA LEU A 167 14.15 -9.92 20.94
C LEU A 167 13.18 -11.10 20.86
N LEU A 168 12.22 -11.05 19.94
CA LEU A 168 11.28 -12.14 19.70
C LEU A 168 12.01 -13.40 19.22
N GLN A 169 12.98 -13.28 18.30
CA GLN A 169 13.81 -14.40 17.85
C GLN A 169 14.59 -15.05 18.99
N ASN A 170 15.14 -14.27 19.91
CA ASN A 170 15.90 -14.80 21.04
C ASN A 170 15.01 -15.52 22.07
N SER A 171 13.76 -15.08 22.24
CA SER A 171 12.81 -15.67 23.18
C SER A 171 12.07 -16.89 22.62
N ALA A 172 11.52 -16.78 21.41
CA ALA A 172 10.74 -17.85 20.77
C ALA A 172 11.61 -18.84 19.98
N GLY A 173 12.88 -18.53 19.74
CA GLY A 173 13.82 -19.34 18.96
C GLY A 173 13.58 -19.34 17.44
N THR A 174 12.42 -18.89 16.97
CA THR A 174 12.05 -18.80 15.55
C THR A 174 11.22 -17.55 15.27
N LEU A 175 11.30 -17.03 14.04
CA LEU A 175 10.45 -15.94 13.52
C LEU A 175 9.58 -16.41 12.36
N SER A 176 9.42 -17.72 12.19
CA SER A 176 8.64 -18.28 11.10
C SER A 176 7.16 -18.11 11.42
N LEU A 177 6.40 -17.45 10.55
CA LEU A 177 4.95 -17.25 10.71
C LEU A 177 4.18 -18.58 10.84
N LEU A 178 4.75 -19.67 10.34
CA LEU A 178 4.17 -21.01 10.40
C LEU A 178 4.31 -21.65 11.78
N THR A 179 5.47 -21.46 12.45
CA THR A 179 5.74 -22.07 13.77
C THR A 179 5.32 -21.16 14.91
N LEU A 180 5.36 -19.85 14.71
CA LEU A 180 5.15 -18.86 15.77
C LEU A 180 3.70 -18.82 16.28
N GLN A 181 2.73 -19.35 15.54
CA GLN A 181 1.37 -19.58 16.03
C GLN A 181 1.30 -20.64 17.14
N TYR A 182 2.30 -21.52 17.22
CA TYR A 182 2.36 -22.63 18.17
C TYR A 182 3.39 -22.40 19.28
N SER A 183 4.04 -21.23 19.34
CA SER A 183 4.94 -20.90 20.44
C SER A 183 4.16 -20.60 21.71
N ASP A 184 4.80 -20.87 22.86
CA ASP A 184 4.21 -20.56 24.17
C ASP A 184 3.84 -19.07 24.29
N PRO A 185 2.75 -18.75 24.99
CA PRO A 185 2.30 -17.37 25.15
C PRO A 185 3.36 -16.56 25.92
N LEU A 186 3.71 -15.40 25.38
CA LEU A 186 4.64 -14.48 26.04
C LEU A 186 4.00 -13.93 27.33
N PRO A 187 4.73 -13.86 28.46
CA PRO A 187 4.25 -13.23 29.68
C PRO A 187 4.25 -11.71 29.51
N LEU A 188 3.14 -11.13 29.07
CA LEU A 188 3.03 -9.73 28.67
C LEU A 188 2.48 -8.82 29.80
N THR A 189 3.23 -8.64 30.88
CA THR A 189 2.74 -7.88 32.06
C THR A 189 3.54 -6.63 32.39
N SER A 190 4.80 -6.55 31.95
CA SER A 190 5.72 -5.48 32.31
C SER A 190 5.57 -4.24 31.42
N TYR A 191 6.11 -3.10 31.88
CA TYR A 191 6.23 -1.91 31.02
C TYR A 191 7.11 -2.15 29.79
N ALA A 192 8.09 -3.05 29.90
CA ALA A 192 8.94 -3.42 28.76
C ALA A 192 8.11 -4.11 27.66
N ASP A 193 7.14 -4.93 28.02
CA ASP A 193 6.25 -5.62 27.06
C ASP A 193 5.35 -4.61 26.34
N LYS A 194 4.89 -3.56 27.03
CA LYS A 194 4.13 -2.46 26.42
C LYS A 194 4.97 -1.67 25.42
N LEU A 195 6.25 -1.41 25.74
CA LEU A 195 7.19 -0.76 24.82
C LEU A 195 7.55 -1.66 23.63
N TRP A 196 7.72 -2.96 23.85
CA TRP A 196 7.95 -3.94 22.79
C TRP A 196 6.76 -4.02 21.84
N TRP A 197 5.53 -4.06 22.37
CA TRP A 197 4.29 -4.00 21.58
C TRP A 197 4.22 -2.75 20.71
N ALA A 198 4.57 -1.59 21.29
CA ALA A 198 4.63 -0.33 20.54
C ALA A 198 5.71 -0.38 19.45
N GLY A 199 6.88 -0.95 19.74
CA GLY A 199 7.96 -1.19 18.78
C GLY A 199 7.53 -2.06 17.61
N CYS A 200 6.73 -3.11 17.86
CA CYS A 200 6.18 -3.97 16.80
C CYS A 200 5.18 -3.25 15.89
N LEU A 201 4.34 -2.34 16.41
CA LEU A 201 3.28 -1.72 15.62
C LEU A 201 3.65 -0.39 14.97
N MET A 202 4.57 0.38 15.55
CA MET A 202 4.85 1.74 15.11
C MET A 202 5.27 1.80 13.63
N ALA A 203 6.10 0.87 13.17
CA ALA A 203 6.54 0.78 11.77
C ALA A 203 5.34 0.67 10.79
N PHE A 204 4.36 -0.15 11.14
CA PHE A 204 3.19 -0.39 10.30
C PHE A 204 2.22 0.78 10.33
N LEU A 205 2.06 1.44 11.48
CA LEU A 205 1.24 2.64 11.64
C LEU A 205 1.85 3.87 10.95
N VAL A 206 3.17 3.90 10.74
CA VAL A 206 3.79 4.93 9.88
C VAL A 206 3.53 4.63 8.41
N LYS A 207 3.64 3.37 7.96
CA LYS A 207 3.41 2.96 6.57
C LYS A 207 1.94 2.98 6.14
N MET A 208 1.03 2.55 7.01
CA MET A 208 -0.40 2.85 6.93
C MET A 208 -0.63 4.13 7.74
N PRO A 209 -0.44 5.30 7.12
CA PRO A 209 -0.26 6.53 7.84
C PRO A 209 -1.44 6.81 8.76
N LEU A 210 -1.22 6.55 10.05
CA LEU A 210 -2.17 6.96 11.07
C LEU A 210 -2.23 8.48 11.08
N TYR A 211 -3.40 9.01 11.42
CA TYR A 211 -3.51 10.43 11.70
C TYR A 211 -2.48 10.87 12.75
N GLY A 212 -1.89 12.05 12.58
CA GLY A 212 -0.68 12.49 13.28
C GLY A 212 0.63 12.17 12.55
N VAL A 213 0.82 10.94 12.06
CA VAL A 213 2.06 10.50 11.38
C VAL A 213 1.94 10.53 9.83
N HIS A 214 0.78 10.89 9.32
CA HIS A 214 0.45 10.93 7.89
C HIS A 214 1.11 12.02 7.04
N LEU A 215 1.81 12.98 7.61
CA LEU A 215 2.29 14.18 6.90
C LEU A 215 3.25 13.88 5.74
N TRP A 216 3.95 12.75 5.77
CA TRP A 216 4.81 12.32 4.68
C TRP A 216 4.02 11.96 3.42
N LEU A 217 2.79 11.44 3.56
CA LEU A 217 2.02 10.89 2.45
C LEU A 217 1.60 11.98 1.44
N PRO A 218 0.92 13.08 1.83
CA PRO A 218 0.56 14.13 0.87
C PRO A 218 1.76 14.68 0.12
N LYS A 219 2.90 14.87 0.78
CA LYS A 219 4.14 15.33 0.13
C LYS A 219 4.68 14.28 -0.85
N ALA A 220 4.80 13.03 -0.43
CA ALA A 220 5.34 11.95 -1.25
C ALA A 220 4.51 11.71 -2.52
N HIS A 221 3.18 11.66 -2.41
CA HIS A 221 2.31 11.45 -3.58
C HIS A 221 2.28 12.63 -4.55
N VAL A 222 2.26 13.85 -4.01
CA VAL A 222 2.16 15.08 -4.82
C VAL A 222 3.44 15.30 -5.62
N GLU A 223 4.60 14.96 -5.04
CA GLU A 223 5.91 15.15 -5.68
C GLU A 223 6.43 13.95 -6.46
N ALA A 224 5.88 12.75 -6.24
CA ALA A 224 6.21 11.58 -7.05
C ALA A 224 5.76 11.72 -8.52
N PRO A 225 6.51 11.11 -9.46
CA PRO A 225 5.98 10.84 -10.80
C PRO A 225 4.78 9.88 -10.72
N ILE A 226 4.03 9.75 -11.81
CA ILE A 226 2.78 8.98 -11.83
C ILE A 226 2.97 7.54 -11.35
N ALA A 227 3.95 6.79 -11.87
CA ALA A 227 4.19 5.42 -11.42
C ALA A 227 4.52 5.34 -9.92
N GLY A 228 5.29 6.31 -9.41
CA GLY A 228 5.58 6.44 -7.97
C GLY A 228 4.30 6.64 -7.16
N SER A 229 3.43 7.56 -7.56
CA SER A 229 2.14 7.79 -6.88
C SER A 229 1.21 6.56 -6.94
N MET A 230 1.21 5.83 -8.06
CA MET A 230 0.41 4.61 -8.22
C MET A 230 0.87 3.50 -7.28
N ILE A 231 2.17 3.22 -7.20
CA ILE A 231 2.69 2.13 -6.34
C ILE A 231 2.66 2.47 -4.86
N LEU A 232 2.92 3.74 -4.53
CA LEU A 232 2.70 4.27 -3.18
C LEU A 232 1.27 4.00 -2.75
N ALA A 233 0.29 4.40 -3.56
CA ALA A 233 -1.12 4.32 -3.21
C ALA A 233 -1.58 2.86 -3.18
N ALA A 234 -1.30 2.10 -4.23
CA ALA A 234 -1.89 0.79 -4.42
C ALA A 234 -1.31 -0.29 -3.50
N VAL A 235 0.01 -0.24 -3.23
CA VAL A 235 0.70 -1.37 -2.60
C VAL A 235 1.50 -0.98 -1.36
N LEU A 236 2.26 0.12 -1.38
CA LEU A 236 3.17 0.42 -0.27
C LEU A 236 2.44 0.76 1.03
N LEU A 237 1.26 1.36 0.97
CA LEU A 237 0.40 1.52 2.16
C LEU A 237 -0.09 0.17 2.68
N LYS A 238 -0.40 -0.77 1.78
CA LYS A 238 -0.96 -2.09 2.11
C LYS A 238 0.07 -3.00 2.74
N LEU A 239 1.35 -2.78 2.46
CA LEU A 239 2.46 -3.42 3.15
C LEU A 239 2.40 -3.20 4.68
N GLY A 240 1.95 -2.02 5.13
CA GLY A 240 1.71 -1.74 6.54
C GLY A 240 0.57 -2.58 7.12
N GLY A 241 -0.57 -2.65 6.41
CA GLY A 241 -1.73 -3.46 6.84
C GLY A 241 -1.44 -4.95 6.85
N TYR A 242 -0.72 -5.43 5.84
CA TYR A 242 -0.20 -6.79 5.78
C TYR A 242 0.68 -7.11 6.99
N GLY A 243 1.70 -6.28 7.26
CA GLY A 243 2.60 -6.49 8.40
C GLY A 243 1.88 -6.45 9.74
N MET A 244 0.93 -5.53 9.88
CA MET A 244 0.08 -5.43 11.07
C MET A 244 -0.75 -6.70 11.27
N MET A 245 -1.47 -7.17 10.27
CA MET A 245 -2.25 -8.42 10.35
C MET A 245 -1.38 -9.63 10.71
N ARG A 246 -0.14 -9.71 10.19
CA ARG A 246 0.80 -10.79 10.53
C ARG A 246 1.28 -10.72 11.98
N MET A 247 1.61 -9.53 12.47
CA MET A 247 2.13 -9.34 13.83
C MET A 247 1.05 -9.41 14.90
N MET A 248 -0.21 -9.12 14.57
CA MET A 248 -1.32 -9.18 15.55
C MET A 248 -1.47 -10.54 16.22
N MET A 249 -1.12 -11.64 15.53
CA MET A 249 -1.15 -12.99 16.11
C MET A 249 -0.19 -13.15 17.31
N VAL A 250 0.90 -12.37 17.34
CA VAL A 250 1.93 -12.44 18.40
C VAL A 250 1.63 -11.47 19.54
N LEU A 251 0.91 -10.40 19.26
CA LEU A 251 0.74 -9.26 20.15
C LEU A 251 -0.43 -9.42 21.14
N GLU A 252 -1.22 -10.49 21.01
CA GLU A 252 -2.28 -10.81 21.96
C GLU A 252 -1.72 -11.34 23.30
N PRO A 253 -2.31 -10.97 24.46
CA PRO A 253 -3.54 -10.20 24.64
C PRO A 253 -3.38 -8.67 24.78
N LEU A 254 -2.15 -8.12 24.78
CA LEU A 254 -1.89 -6.68 25.02
C LEU A 254 -2.64 -5.75 24.06
N THR A 255 -2.88 -6.20 22.83
CA THR A 255 -3.66 -5.46 21.82
C THR A 255 -5.02 -5.01 22.35
N LYS A 256 -5.66 -5.79 23.22
CA LYS A 256 -6.97 -5.45 23.80
C LYS A 256 -6.94 -4.22 24.68
N GLU A 257 -5.80 -3.95 25.33
CA GLU A 257 -5.64 -2.80 26.23
C GLU A 257 -4.95 -1.60 25.56
N LEU A 258 -3.99 -1.85 24.66
CA LEU A 258 -3.15 -0.79 24.09
C LEU A 258 -3.68 -0.23 22.76
N SER A 259 -4.67 -0.85 22.13
CA SER A 259 -5.21 -0.41 20.84
C SER A 259 -6.04 0.88 20.90
N TYR A 260 -6.65 1.22 22.05
CA TYR A 260 -7.59 2.34 22.16
C TYR A 260 -7.08 3.68 21.61
N PRO A 261 -5.87 4.17 21.94
CA PRO A 261 -5.39 5.45 21.42
C PRO A 261 -5.27 5.45 19.90
N PHE A 262 -4.85 4.33 19.30
CA PHE A 262 -4.69 4.20 17.86
C PHE A 262 -6.03 4.09 17.14
N ILE A 263 -7.02 3.43 17.73
CA ILE A 263 -8.40 3.42 17.21
C ILE A 263 -8.98 4.84 17.22
N ILE A 264 -8.78 5.59 18.30
CA ILE A 264 -9.25 6.98 18.40
C ILE A 264 -8.59 7.85 17.32
N PHE A 265 -7.26 7.77 17.15
CA PHE A 265 -6.57 8.52 16.10
C PHE A 265 -6.99 8.08 14.69
N ALA A 266 -7.25 6.79 14.47
CA ALA A 266 -7.72 6.29 13.19
C ALA A 266 -9.09 6.89 12.84
N LEU A 267 -10.07 6.79 13.75
CA LEU A 267 -11.44 7.26 13.51
C LEU A 267 -11.55 8.78 13.45
N TRP A 268 -10.89 9.49 14.36
CA TRP A 268 -10.80 10.95 14.28
C TRP A 268 -10.09 11.39 13.00
N GLY A 269 -9.07 10.63 12.59
CA GLY A 269 -8.36 10.81 11.33
C GLY A 269 -9.25 10.76 10.11
N VAL A 270 -10.20 9.82 10.05
CA VAL A 270 -11.17 9.72 8.94
C VAL A 270 -11.94 11.03 8.78
N ILE A 271 -12.50 11.57 9.87
CA ILE A 271 -13.26 12.83 9.87
C ILE A 271 -12.38 14.01 9.47
N MET A 272 -11.21 14.14 10.11
CA MET A 272 -10.33 15.28 9.88
C MET A 272 -9.78 15.30 8.46
N THR A 273 -9.33 14.16 7.94
CA THR A 273 -8.83 14.08 6.56
C THR A 273 -9.94 14.27 5.53
N GLY A 274 -11.17 13.80 5.80
CA GLY A 274 -12.35 14.14 5.00
C GLY A 274 -12.60 15.65 4.95
N SER A 275 -12.57 16.34 6.09
CA SER A 275 -12.73 17.80 6.16
C SER A 275 -11.60 18.57 5.45
N ILE A 276 -10.40 18.00 5.41
CA ILE A 276 -9.26 18.55 4.69
C ILE A 276 -9.50 18.42 3.18
N CYS A 277 -9.98 17.27 2.70
CA CYS A 277 -10.31 17.04 1.28
C CYS A 277 -11.29 18.09 0.72
N LEU A 278 -12.29 18.52 1.51
CA LEU A 278 -13.24 19.56 1.09
C LEU A 278 -12.60 20.92 0.79
N ARG A 279 -11.41 21.18 1.32
CA ARG A 279 -10.68 22.45 1.17
C ARG A 279 -9.42 22.35 0.32
N GLN A 280 -9.12 21.16 -0.24
CA GLN A 280 -7.92 20.99 -1.07
C GLN A 280 -8.09 21.66 -2.44
N THR A 281 -7.13 22.51 -2.79
CA THR A 281 -7.03 23.13 -4.13
C THR A 281 -6.26 22.24 -5.11
N ASP A 282 -5.33 21.43 -4.60
CA ASP A 282 -4.48 20.54 -5.37
C ASP A 282 -5.15 19.16 -5.54
N LEU A 283 -5.29 18.72 -6.79
CA LEU A 283 -6.02 17.51 -7.08
C LEU A 283 -5.27 16.24 -6.64
N LYS A 284 -3.93 16.22 -6.74
CA LYS A 284 -3.11 15.10 -6.22
C LYS A 284 -3.13 15.05 -4.69
N SER A 285 -3.15 16.19 -3.99
CA SER A 285 -3.20 16.22 -2.53
C SER A 285 -4.57 15.76 -2.02
N LEU A 286 -5.66 16.13 -2.71
CA LEU A 286 -7.01 15.63 -2.41
C LEU A 286 -7.05 14.10 -2.42
N ILE A 287 -6.51 13.46 -3.47
CA ILE A 287 -6.46 11.99 -3.57
C ILE A 287 -5.54 11.39 -2.50
N ALA A 288 -4.47 12.09 -2.12
CA ALA A 288 -3.57 11.66 -1.05
C ALA A 288 -4.24 11.74 0.34
N TYR A 289 -5.03 12.77 0.63
CA TYR A 289 -5.75 12.83 1.90
C TYR A 289 -6.92 11.84 1.95
N SER A 290 -7.59 11.56 0.83
CA SER A 290 -8.60 10.50 0.79
C SER A 290 -7.98 9.12 1.00
N SER A 291 -6.73 8.86 0.58
CA SER A 291 -6.08 7.59 0.92
C SER A 291 -5.76 7.46 2.41
N VAL A 292 -5.43 8.56 3.10
CA VAL A 292 -5.27 8.55 4.56
C VAL A 292 -6.60 8.22 5.25
N SER A 293 -7.74 8.75 4.77
CA SER A 293 -9.05 8.44 5.37
C SER A 293 -9.41 6.95 5.23
N HIS A 294 -9.33 6.37 4.02
CA HIS A 294 -9.66 4.96 3.82
C HIS A 294 -8.68 4.02 4.54
N MET A 295 -7.37 4.33 4.59
CA MET A 295 -6.41 3.54 5.37
C MET A 295 -6.61 3.69 6.89
N GLY A 296 -7.18 4.81 7.36
CA GLY A 296 -7.63 4.98 8.74
C GLY A 296 -8.71 3.96 9.12
N LEU A 297 -9.70 3.73 8.25
CA LEU A 297 -10.71 2.67 8.44
C LEU A 297 -10.06 1.28 8.48
N VAL A 298 -9.12 1.00 7.57
CA VAL A 298 -8.35 -0.26 7.57
C VAL A 298 -7.63 -0.46 8.91
N ALA A 299 -6.95 0.57 9.44
CA ALA A 299 -6.28 0.48 10.73
C ALA A 299 -7.26 0.19 11.88
N GLY A 300 -8.41 0.87 11.92
CA GLY A 300 -9.46 0.60 12.91
C GLY A 300 -10.01 -0.83 12.83
N GLY A 301 -10.27 -1.33 11.62
CA GLY A 301 -10.74 -2.70 11.40
C GLY A 301 -9.74 -3.78 11.81
N ILE A 302 -8.43 -3.55 11.59
CA ILE A 302 -7.37 -4.48 12.02
C ILE A 302 -7.17 -4.45 13.53
N LEU A 303 -7.23 -3.28 14.19
CA LEU A 303 -7.02 -3.15 15.64
C LEU A 303 -8.10 -3.85 16.49
N ILE A 304 -9.31 -4.03 15.95
CA ILE A 304 -10.41 -4.73 16.64
C ILE A 304 -10.26 -6.25 16.59
N GLN A 305 -9.45 -6.78 15.66
CA GLN A 305 -9.13 -8.21 15.56
C GLN A 305 -10.35 -9.15 15.40
N THR A 306 -11.45 -8.66 14.80
CA THR A 306 -12.59 -9.53 14.46
C THR A 306 -12.44 -10.10 13.05
N PRO A 307 -13.00 -11.30 12.77
CA PRO A 307 -12.99 -11.85 11.41
C PRO A 307 -13.61 -10.92 10.36
N TRP A 308 -14.69 -10.24 10.71
CA TRP A 308 -15.34 -9.22 9.86
C TRP A 308 -14.45 -8.00 9.65
N GLY A 309 -13.74 -7.54 10.69
CA GLY A 309 -12.76 -6.46 10.59
C GLY A 309 -11.60 -6.80 9.66
N PHE A 310 -11.00 -8.00 9.79
CA PHE A 310 -9.89 -8.43 8.93
C PHE A 310 -10.33 -8.66 7.47
N THR A 311 -11.48 -9.30 7.25
CA THR A 311 -12.01 -9.51 5.89
C THR A 311 -12.36 -8.18 5.22
N GLY A 312 -13.03 -7.27 5.93
CA GLY A 312 -13.33 -5.93 5.44
C GLY A 312 -12.07 -5.11 5.14
N ALA A 313 -11.08 -5.15 6.04
CA ALA A 313 -9.79 -4.49 5.85
C ALA A 313 -9.06 -5.00 4.60
N LEU A 314 -9.04 -6.30 4.35
CA LEU A 314 -8.43 -6.88 3.16
C LEU A 314 -9.15 -6.46 1.88
N ILE A 315 -10.49 -6.54 1.87
CA ILE A 315 -11.30 -6.10 0.72
C ILE A 315 -11.03 -4.62 0.43
N LEU A 316 -11.09 -3.76 1.45
CA LEU A 316 -10.86 -2.32 1.30
C LEU A 316 -9.42 -2.01 0.85
N MET A 317 -8.42 -2.73 1.35
CA MET A 317 -7.03 -2.58 0.90
C MET A 317 -6.88 -2.82 -0.61
N ILE A 318 -7.46 -3.89 -1.14
CA ILE A 318 -7.40 -4.21 -2.58
C ILE A 318 -8.20 -3.18 -3.38
N ALA A 319 -9.44 -2.95 -2.96
CA ALA A 319 -10.40 -2.14 -3.68
C ALA A 319 -9.92 -0.67 -3.74
N HIS A 320 -9.51 -0.11 -2.59
CA HIS A 320 -8.89 1.22 -2.54
C HIS A 320 -7.57 1.28 -3.32
N GLY A 321 -6.79 0.19 -3.37
CA GLY A 321 -5.56 0.16 -4.16
C GLY A 321 -5.80 0.38 -5.66
N LEU A 322 -6.88 -0.21 -6.19
CA LEU A 322 -7.31 -0.02 -7.57
C LEU A 322 -7.95 1.37 -7.80
N THR A 323 -8.80 1.85 -6.88
CA THR A 323 -9.47 3.16 -7.07
C THR A 323 -8.49 4.32 -6.97
N SER A 324 -7.60 4.31 -5.97
CA SER A 324 -6.62 5.39 -5.77
C SER A 324 -5.61 5.45 -6.92
N SER A 325 -5.11 4.31 -7.41
CA SER A 325 -4.21 4.29 -8.58
C SER A 325 -4.89 4.79 -9.86
N ALA A 326 -6.17 4.44 -10.07
CA ALA A 326 -6.95 5.01 -11.16
C ALA A 326 -7.11 6.53 -11.02
N LEU A 327 -7.47 7.04 -9.84
CA LEU A 327 -7.61 8.48 -9.59
C LEU A 327 -6.29 9.24 -9.81
N PHE A 328 -5.14 8.71 -9.35
CA PHE A 328 -3.84 9.31 -9.63
C PHE A 328 -3.51 9.30 -11.13
N CYS A 329 -3.90 8.26 -11.87
CA CYS A 329 -3.75 8.22 -13.32
C CYS A 329 -4.62 9.30 -13.99
N LEU A 330 -5.88 9.42 -13.60
CA LEU A 330 -6.78 10.44 -14.14
C LEU A 330 -6.28 11.86 -13.83
N ALA A 331 -5.76 12.09 -12.62
CA ALA A 331 -5.07 13.31 -12.24
C ALA A 331 -3.89 13.62 -13.18
N ASN A 332 -3.08 12.61 -13.50
CA ASN A 332 -1.93 12.77 -14.39
C ASN A 332 -2.34 13.16 -15.81
N THR A 333 -3.42 12.58 -16.35
CA THR A 333 -3.87 12.96 -17.70
C THR A 333 -4.29 14.43 -17.80
N ASN A 334 -4.82 15.02 -16.72
CA ASN A 334 -5.13 16.45 -16.66
C ASN A 334 -3.83 17.27 -16.52
N TYR A 335 -2.89 16.78 -15.70
CA TYR A 335 -1.59 17.42 -15.50
C TYR A 335 -0.74 17.46 -16.78
N GLU A 336 -0.71 16.39 -17.57
CA GLU A 336 0.04 16.34 -18.83
C GLU A 336 -0.47 17.33 -19.89
N ARG A 337 -1.72 17.78 -19.77
CA ARG A 337 -2.32 18.78 -20.68
C ARG A 337 -2.22 20.21 -20.16
N THR A 338 -2.42 20.40 -18.86
CA THR A 338 -2.50 21.74 -18.25
C THR A 338 -1.22 22.18 -17.56
N HIS A 339 -0.27 21.26 -17.34
CA HIS A 339 0.96 21.45 -16.55
C HIS A 339 0.74 22.05 -15.15
N SER A 340 -0.49 21.94 -14.63
CA SER A 340 -0.88 22.47 -13.32
C SER A 340 -1.62 21.41 -12.51
N ARG A 341 -1.43 21.41 -11.18
CA ARG A 341 -2.11 20.47 -10.26
C ARG A 341 -3.40 21.06 -9.68
N THR A 342 -3.66 22.34 -9.91
CA THR A 342 -4.75 23.11 -9.32
C THR A 342 -6.09 22.74 -9.96
N MET A 343 -7.01 22.21 -9.15
CA MET A 343 -8.33 21.74 -9.59
C MET A 343 -9.17 22.85 -10.25
N LEU A 344 -9.03 24.10 -9.78
CA LEU A 344 -9.77 25.25 -10.30
C LEU A 344 -9.43 25.62 -11.75
N LEU A 345 -8.28 25.19 -12.28
CA LEU A 345 -7.92 25.42 -13.69
C LEU A 345 -8.52 24.37 -14.64
N ALA A 346 -8.80 23.16 -14.15
CA ALA A 346 -9.29 22.04 -14.95
C ALA A 346 -10.82 21.89 -14.88
N ARG A 347 -11.57 22.95 -15.25
CA ARG A 347 -13.05 22.94 -15.25
C ARG A 347 -13.63 22.66 -16.64
N GLY A 348 -14.87 22.14 -16.68
CA GLY A 348 -15.61 21.95 -17.93
C GLY A 348 -15.08 20.83 -18.86
N LEU A 349 -14.20 19.96 -18.36
CA LEU A 349 -13.57 18.90 -19.17
C LEU A 349 -14.54 17.86 -19.74
N GLN A 350 -15.76 17.75 -19.20
CA GLN A 350 -16.79 16.85 -19.74
C GLN A 350 -17.18 17.17 -21.18
N MET A 351 -17.22 18.45 -21.57
CA MET A 351 -17.57 18.86 -22.92
C MET A 351 -16.47 18.52 -23.93
N VAL A 352 -15.21 18.45 -23.47
CA VAL A 352 -14.03 18.21 -24.33
C VAL A 352 -13.68 16.72 -24.39
N LEU A 353 -13.74 16.02 -23.25
CA LEU A 353 -13.30 14.63 -23.09
C LEU A 353 -14.41 13.79 -22.42
N PRO A 354 -15.51 13.46 -23.12
CA PRO A 354 -16.66 12.79 -22.51
C PRO A 354 -16.31 11.39 -21.98
N LEU A 355 -15.49 10.62 -22.70
CA LEU A 355 -15.03 9.31 -22.23
C LEU A 355 -14.13 9.41 -20.98
N MET A 356 -13.30 10.45 -20.92
CA MET A 356 -12.49 10.71 -19.73
C MET A 356 -13.38 11.09 -18.53
N ALA A 357 -14.44 11.87 -18.77
CA ALA A 357 -15.42 12.20 -17.75
C ALA A 357 -16.17 10.96 -17.25
N THR A 358 -16.46 9.97 -18.11
CA THR A 358 -17.03 8.69 -17.64
C THR A 358 -16.08 7.93 -16.72
N TRP A 359 -14.77 7.93 -16.98
CA TRP A 359 -13.79 7.31 -16.10
C TRP A 359 -13.64 8.07 -14.76
N TRP A 360 -13.68 9.40 -14.78
CA TRP A 360 -13.77 10.23 -13.57
C TRP A 360 -15.02 9.90 -12.75
N PHE A 361 -16.16 9.74 -13.41
CA PHE A 361 -17.41 9.39 -12.74
C PHE A 361 -17.34 7.99 -12.11
N ILE A 362 -16.89 6.96 -12.85
CA ILE A 362 -16.78 5.60 -12.30
C ILE A 362 -15.80 5.53 -11.13
N SER A 363 -14.63 6.19 -11.25
CA SER A 363 -13.62 6.20 -10.19
C SER A 363 -14.06 6.99 -8.96
N SER A 364 -14.81 8.09 -9.12
CA SER A 364 -15.40 8.82 -7.99
C SER A 364 -16.52 8.03 -7.32
N LEU A 365 -17.38 7.34 -8.08
CA LEU A 365 -18.38 6.40 -7.55
C LEU A 365 -17.72 5.25 -6.77
N ALA A 366 -16.59 4.74 -7.26
CA ALA A 366 -15.83 3.73 -6.53
C ALA A 366 -15.22 4.30 -5.25
N ASN A 367 -14.69 5.53 -5.29
CA ASN A 367 -14.09 6.18 -4.13
C ASN A 367 -15.10 6.52 -3.02
N LEU A 368 -16.35 6.85 -3.37
CA LEU A 368 -17.45 7.04 -2.40
C LEU A 368 -18.13 5.73 -1.97
N ALA A 369 -17.58 4.58 -2.39
CA ALA A 369 -18.09 3.26 -2.05
C ALA A 369 -19.56 3.01 -2.48
N LEU A 370 -19.88 3.26 -3.76
CA LEU A 370 -21.22 2.97 -4.31
C LEU A 370 -21.49 1.45 -4.39
N PRO A 371 -22.68 0.94 -4.01
CA PRO A 371 -23.08 -0.44 -4.33
C PRO A 371 -23.16 -0.65 -5.86
N PRO A 372 -22.71 -1.78 -6.42
CA PRO A 372 -22.18 -3.00 -5.80
C PRO A 372 -20.63 -3.09 -5.80
N LEU A 373 -19.91 -1.96 -5.78
CA LEU A 373 -18.44 -1.95 -5.88
C LEU A 373 -17.79 -2.49 -4.59
N PRO A 374 -16.60 -3.14 -4.69
CA PRO A 374 -15.95 -3.79 -3.55
C PRO A 374 -15.56 -2.84 -2.42
N ASN A 375 -15.37 -1.54 -2.71
CA ASN A 375 -15.12 -0.53 -1.68
C ASN A 375 -16.23 -0.52 -0.61
N LEU A 376 -17.51 -0.61 -1.03
CA LEU A 376 -18.64 -0.66 -0.10
C LEU A 376 -18.58 -1.91 0.77
N MET A 377 -18.28 -3.07 0.19
CA MET A 377 -18.25 -4.32 0.95
C MET A 377 -17.17 -4.24 2.05
N GLY A 378 -15.99 -3.71 1.71
CA GLY A 378 -14.92 -3.50 2.67
C GLY A 378 -15.32 -2.53 3.78
N GLU A 379 -15.85 -1.35 3.42
CA GLU A 379 -16.25 -0.32 4.38
C GLU A 379 -17.39 -0.78 5.28
N LEU A 380 -18.42 -1.43 4.74
CA LEU A 380 -19.56 -1.92 5.50
C LEU A 380 -19.16 -3.03 6.49
N MET A 381 -18.29 -3.96 6.08
CA MET A 381 -17.75 -4.97 6.99
C MET A 381 -16.95 -4.33 8.15
N ILE A 382 -16.13 -3.31 7.86
CA ILE A 382 -15.37 -2.60 8.89
C ILE A 382 -16.33 -1.84 9.83
N ILE A 383 -17.28 -1.09 9.30
CA ILE A 383 -18.24 -0.30 10.10
C ILE A 383 -19.09 -1.21 11.00
N THR A 384 -19.58 -2.34 10.48
CA THR A 384 -20.34 -3.31 11.29
C THR A 384 -19.49 -3.92 12.41
N SER A 385 -18.21 -4.22 12.13
CA SER A 385 -17.28 -4.72 13.16
C SER A 385 -16.98 -3.67 14.24
N LEU A 386 -16.81 -2.40 13.85
CA LEU A 386 -16.61 -1.27 14.75
C LEU A 386 -17.83 -1.04 15.62
N PHE A 387 -19.02 -1.06 15.03
CA PHE A 387 -20.28 -0.92 15.75
C PHE A 387 -20.46 -2.00 16.82
N ASN A 388 -20.13 -3.26 16.50
CA ASN A 388 -20.15 -4.34 17.48
C ASN A 388 -19.11 -4.15 18.60
N TRP A 389 -18.02 -3.43 18.34
CA TRP A 389 -17.01 -3.11 19.35
C TRP A 389 -17.47 -1.99 20.29
N SER A 390 -18.06 -0.91 19.76
CA SER A 390 -18.72 0.10 20.59
C SER A 390 -19.78 0.92 19.83
N TRP A 391 -20.78 1.43 20.55
CA TRP A 391 -21.80 2.31 19.96
C TRP A 391 -21.23 3.66 19.49
N TRP A 392 -20.20 4.18 20.16
CA TRP A 392 -19.60 5.48 19.83
C TRP A 392 -18.85 5.48 18.50
N THR A 393 -18.27 4.36 18.11
CA THR A 393 -17.55 4.27 16.83
C THR A 393 -18.49 4.45 15.63
N LEU A 394 -19.79 4.14 15.75
CA LEU A 394 -20.78 4.41 14.70
C LEU A 394 -20.96 5.91 14.45
N ALA A 395 -20.96 6.72 15.51
CA ALA A 395 -21.10 8.18 15.37
C ALA A 395 -19.89 8.77 14.63
N LEU A 396 -18.68 8.30 14.95
CA LEU A 396 -17.44 8.75 14.30
C LEU A 396 -17.33 8.27 12.86
N THR A 397 -17.61 7.00 12.59
CA THR A 397 -17.58 6.49 11.21
C THR A 397 -18.68 7.13 10.38
N GLY A 398 -19.91 7.21 10.90
CA GLY A 398 -21.03 7.83 10.20
C GLY A 398 -20.78 9.29 9.81
N ALA A 399 -20.13 10.07 10.69
CA ALA A 399 -19.76 11.45 10.38
C ALA A 399 -18.58 11.58 9.39
N GLY A 400 -17.73 10.55 9.28
CA GLY A 400 -16.55 10.57 8.42
C GLY A 400 -16.75 9.94 7.05
N THR A 401 -17.73 9.04 6.91
CA THR A 401 -18.01 8.30 5.65
C THR A 401 -19.15 8.89 4.84
N LEU A 402 -20.01 9.72 5.45
CA LEU A 402 -21.03 10.54 4.76
C LEU A 402 -20.41 11.86 4.32
#